data_AF-A0A661LMF0-F1
#
_entry.id   AF-A0A661LMF0-F1
#
_cell.length_a   1.000
_cell.length_b   1.000
_cell.length_c   1.000
_cell.angle_alpha   90.00
_cell.angle_beta   90.00
_cell.angle_gamma   90.00
#
_symmetry.space_group_name_H-M   'P 1'
#
loop_
_entity.id
_entity.type
_entity.pdbx_description
1 polymer ?
#
loop_
_entity_poly.entity_id
_entity_poly.type
_entity_poly.pdbx_seq_one_letter_code
_entity_poly.pdbx_strand_id
1 'polypeptide(L)'
;MSSKSKAARLSQMSYWEGKLEERLKALSESVTDPQRLAADPVVKKIRAKIRETQARLRVIEEKEKKNEDMARKKAQKSSAPKKEKAKKKKAGGETQELSKRQQKKLKKKQQKRSS
;
A
#
# COMPACT_ATOMS: atom_id res chain seq x y z
N MET A 1 11.59 -0.97 2.36
CA MET A 1 11.33 -0.55 3.75
C MET A 1 10.41 0.66 3.75
N SER A 2 9.12 0.48 4.06
CA SER A 2 8.12 1.56 4.21
C SER A 2 8.49 2.60 5.28
N SER A 3 9.46 2.24 6.11
CA SER A 3 9.93 2.91 7.32
C SER A 3 11.25 3.66 7.15
N LYS A 4 11.66 4.08 5.95
CA LYS A 4 12.70 5.13 5.80
C LYS A 4 12.05 6.52 5.79
N SER A 5 11.87 7.18 6.92
CA SER A 5 10.91 6.86 7.96
C SER A 5 9.97 8.07 8.01
N LYS A 6 8.68 7.89 8.32
CA LYS A 6 7.77 9.03 8.57
C LYS A 6 8.42 10.04 9.53
N ALA A 7 9.10 9.51 10.56
CA ALA A 7 9.91 10.28 11.50
C ALA A 7 11.07 11.07 10.85
N ALA A 8 11.82 10.49 9.89
CA ALA A 8 12.90 11.19 9.19
C ALA A 8 12.38 12.28 8.25
N ARG A 9 11.17 12.11 7.71
CA ARG A 9 10.50 13.16 6.93
C ARG A 9 9.98 14.27 7.83
N LEU A 10 9.46 13.93 9.01
CA LEU A 10 9.08 14.90 10.03
C LEU A 10 10.29 15.69 10.53
N SER A 11 11.41 15.03 10.84
CA SER A 11 12.63 15.73 11.26
C SER A 11 13.20 16.63 10.15
N GLN A 12 13.17 16.17 8.90
CA GLN A 12 13.54 17.00 7.75
C GLN A 12 12.60 18.21 7.61
N MET A 13 11.31 18.06 7.86
CA MET A 13 10.35 19.16 7.86
C MET A 13 10.67 20.18 8.93
N SER A 14 10.86 19.75 10.18
CA SER A 14 11.24 20.63 11.29
C SER A 14 12.55 21.37 11.05
N TYR A 15 13.54 20.72 10.42
CA TYR A 15 14.78 21.37 10.01
C TYR A 15 14.54 22.51 8.99
N TRP A 16 13.70 22.27 7.98
CA TRP A 16 13.37 23.31 7.00
C TRP A 16 12.52 24.42 7.58
N GLU A 17 11.64 24.12 8.53
CA GLU A 17 10.85 25.12 9.27
C GLU A 17 11.77 26.02 10.11
N GLY A 18 12.71 25.45 10.87
CA GLY A 18 13.69 26.25 11.62
C GLY A 18 14.54 27.13 10.70
N LYS A 19 15.03 26.59 9.57
CA LYS A 19 15.74 27.37 8.53
C LYS A 19 14.89 28.50 7.95
N LEU A 20 13.58 28.28 7.80
CA LEU A 20 12.67 29.31 7.30
C LEU A 20 12.55 30.44 8.33
N GLU A 21 12.36 30.11 9.59
CA GLU A 21 12.25 31.09 10.67
C GLU A 21 13.53 31.91 10.85
N GLU A 22 14.70 31.26 10.84
CA GLU A 22 16.00 31.94 10.86
C GLU A 22 16.12 32.96 9.72
N ARG A 23 15.75 32.55 8.49
CA ARG A 23 15.82 33.44 7.33
C ARG A 23 14.82 34.58 7.43
N LEU A 24 13.61 34.33 7.93
CA LEU A 24 12.59 35.36 8.12
C LEU A 24 13.01 36.37 9.20
N LYS A 25 13.62 35.92 10.30
CA LYS A 25 14.17 36.80 11.35
C LYS A 25 15.27 37.69 10.79
N ALA A 26 16.25 37.12 10.09
CA ALA A 26 17.33 37.87 9.45
C ALA A 26 16.82 38.89 8.42
N LEU A 27 15.74 38.56 7.70
CA LEU A 27 15.14 39.49 6.74
C LEU A 27 14.24 40.54 7.40
N SER A 28 13.64 40.25 8.56
CA SER A 28 12.78 41.22 9.26
C SER A 28 13.53 42.46 9.74
N GLU A 29 14.85 42.34 9.93
CA GLU A 29 15.74 43.44 10.30
C GLU A 29 16.04 44.38 9.12
N SER A 30 15.89 43.91 7.87
CA SER A 30 16.30 44.65 6.66
C SER A 30 15.16 44.92 5.67
N VAL A 31 14.08 44.13 5.73
CA VAL A 31 12.96 44.17 4.79
C VAL A 31 11.65 44.16 5.56
N THR A 32 11.00 45.33 5.64
CA THR A 32 9.67 45.53 6.24
C THR A 32 8.52 45.14 5.31
N ASP A 33 8.77 45.03 4.00
CA ASP A 33 7.73 44.71 3.01
C ASP A 33 7.50 43.18 2.91
N PRO A 34 6.31 42.67 3.29
CA PRO A 34 5.99 41.26 3.21
C PRO A 34 6.00 40.71 1.78
N GLN A 35 5.75 41.55 0.76
CA GLN A 35 5.79 41.16 -0.64
C GLN A 35 7.22 40.79 -1.05
N ARG A 36 8.20 41.59 -0.58
CA ARG A 36 9.63 41.36 -0.83
C ARG A 36 10.15 40.15 -0.05
N LEU A 37 9.69 39.95 1.19
CA LEU A 37 9.98 38.74 1.98
C LEU A 37 9.49 37.46 1.28
N ALA A 38 8.28 37.50 0.70
CA ALA A 38 7.75 36.38 -0.06
C ALA A 38 8.46 36.18 -1.40
N ALA A 39 9.04 37.25 -1.97
CA ALA A 39 9.78 37.20 -3.21
C ALA A 39 11.19 36.58 -3.06
N ASP A 40 11.77 36.58 -1.85
CA ASP A 40 13.11 36.08 -1.57
C ASP A 40 13.30 34.63 -2.09
N PRO A 41 14.34 34.38 -2.90
CA PRO A 41 14.54 33.08 -3.56
C PRO A 41 14.86 31.96 -2.56
N VAL A 42 15.49 32.28 -1.43
CA VAL A 42 15.81 31.29 -0.38
C VAL A 42 14.55 30.90 0.36
N VAL A 43 13.71 31.86 0.75
CA VAL A 43 12.39 31.63 1.35
C VAL A 43 11.51 30.79 0.42
N LYS A 44 11.45 31.11 -0.87
CA LYS A 44 10.71 30.33 -1.87
C LYS A 44 11.21 28.88 -1.95
N LYS A 45 12.53 28.68 -2.00
CA LYS A 45 13.14 27.35 -2.05
C LYS A 45 12.84 26.53 -0.80
N ILE A 46 12.92 27.13 0.39
CA ILE A 46 12.63 26.45 1.65
C ILE A 46 11.15 26.06 1.71
N ARG A 47 10.24 26.99 1.38
CA ARG A 47 8.79 26.71 1.30
C ARG A 47 8.47 25.58 0.31
N ALA A 48 9.13 25.55 -0.85
CA ALA A 48 8.96 24.47 -1.81
C ALA A 48 9.35 23.09 -1.23
N LYS A 49 10.48 23.02 -0.51
CA LYS A 49 10.91 21.78 0.17
C LYS A 49 9.96 21.33 1.27
N ILE A 50 9.38 22.28 2.02
CA ILE A 50 8.36 21.98 3.03
C ILE A 50 7.13 21.35 2.36
N ARG A 51 6.61 21.97 1.29
CA ARG A 51 5.46 21.44 0.53
C ARG A 51 5.73 20.05 -0.04
N GLU A 52 6.91 19.83 -0.61
CA GLU A 52 7.32 18.52 -1.15
C GLU A 52 7.34 17.45 -0.05
N THR A 53 7.85 17.79 1.13
CA THR A 53 7.92 16.89 2.29
C THR A 53 6.53 16.57 2.83
N GLN A 54 5.64 17.57 2.92
CA GLN A 54 4.24 17.40 3.30
C GLN A 54 3.47 16.52 2.30
N ALA A 55 3.66 16.72 0.99
CA ALA A 55 3.03 15.89 -0.02
C ALA A 55 3.42 14.41 0.12
N ARG A 56 4.71 14.15 0.40
CA ARG A 56 5.19 12.79 0.68
C ARG A 56 4.59 12.20 1.97
N LEU A 57 4.49 12.98 3.04
CA LEU A 57 3.86 12.54 4.29
C LEU A 57 2.39 12.15 4.07
N ARG A 58 1.63 12.95 3.32
CA ARG A 58 0.22 12.63 2.97
C ARG A 58 0.11 11.30 2.23
N VAL A 59 0.98 11.04 1.25
CA VAL A 59 1.00 9.76 0.52
C VAL A 59 1.32 8.58 1.43
N ILE A 60 2.19 8.77 2.44
CA ILE A 60 2.47 7.73 3.44
C ILE A 60 1.22 7.47 4.29
N GLU A 61 0.56 8.52 4.77
CA GLU A 61 -0.66 8.41 5.58
C GLU A 61 -1.82 7.74 4.81
N GLU A 62 -2.01 8.08 3.54
CA GLU A 62 -3.00 7.42 2.68
C GLU A 62 -2.71 5.92 2.52
N LYS A 63 -1.43 5.53 2.41
CA LYS A 63 -1.04 4.12 2.36
C LYS A 63 -1.24 3.42 3.69
N GLU A 64 -0.94 4.07 4.81
CA GLU A 64 -1.21 3.57 6.16
C GLU A 64 -2.71 3.29 6.34
N LYS A 65 -3.58 4.25 5.99
CA LYS A 65 -5.04 4.08 6.02
C LYS A 65 -5.53 2.93 5.16
N LYS A 66 -5.05 2.82 3.91
CA LYS A 66 -5.41 1.70 3.02
C LYS A 66 -4.99 0.35 3.60
N ASN A 67 -3.83 0.28 4.25
CA ASN A 67 -3.37 -0.94 4.90
C ASN A 67 -4.23 -1.30 6.12
N GLU A 68 -4.61 -0.32 6.93
CA GLU A 68 -5.54 -0.51 8.05
C GLU A 68 -6.91 -0.99 7.57
N ASP A 69 -7.47 -0.38 6.53
CA ASP A 69 -8.75 -0.80 5.94
C ASP A 69 -8.67 -2.24 5.41
N MET A 70 -7.57 -2.60 4.75
CA MET A 70 -7.33 -3.96 4.29
C MET A 70 -7.17 -4.94 5.45
N ALA A 71 -6.52 -4.54 6.55
CA ALA A 71 -6.41 -5.34 7.75
C ALA A 71 -7.77 -5.56 8.42
N ARG A 72 -8.61 -4.52 8.52
CA ARG A 72 -9.99 -4.61 9.02
C ARG A 72 -10.85 -5.53 8.17
N LYS A 73 -10.79 -5.39 6.83
CA LYS A 73 -11.51 -6.28 5.90
C LYS A 73 -11.03 -7.73 6.01
N LYS A 74 -9.73 -7.96 6.20
CA LYS A 74 -9.20 -9.32 6.45
C LYS A 74 -9.70 -9.87 7.78
N ALA A 75 -9.65 -9.07 8.85
CA ALA A 75 -10.13 -9.46 10.18
C ALA A 75 -11.63 -9.83 10.17
N GLN A 76 -12.47 -9.03 9.51
CA GLN A 76 -13.90 -9.32 9.32
C GLN A 76 -14.15 -10.60 8.51
N LYS A 77 -13.35 -10.85 7.47
CA LYS A 77 -13.45 -12.08 6.67
C LYS A 77 -12.96 -13.32 7.42
N SER A 78 -12.00 -13.18 8.33
CA SER A 78 -11.50 -14.27 9.17
C SER A 78 -12.40 -14.55 10.38
N SER A 79 -13.16 -13.56 10.86
CA SER A 79 -14.13 -13.72 11.95
C SER A 79 -15.51 -14.16 11.46
N ALA A 80 -15.82 -13.98 10.17
CA ALA A 80 -16.97 -14.63 9.57
C ALA A 80 -16.79 -16.16 9.70
N PRO A 81 -17.71 -16.87 10.36
CA PRO A 81 -17.63 -18.33 10.44
C PRO A 81 -17.54 -18.84 9.00
N LYS A 82 -16.49 -19.61 8.71
CA LYS A 82 -16.42 -20.41 7.48
C LYS A 82 -17.75 -21.13 7.44
N LYS A 83 -18.68 -20.71 6.57
CA LYS A 83 -19.92 -21.44 6.35
C LYS A 83 -19.46 -22.87 6.14
N GLU A 84 -19.75 -23.72 7.12
CA GLU A 84 -19.50 -25.14 7.03
C GLU A 84 -20.01 -25.51 5.65
N LYS A 85 -19.15 -26.15 4.85
CA LYS A 85 -19.61 -26.85 3.67
C LYS A 85 -20.70 -27.76 4.20
N ALA A 86 -21.95 -27.36 4.00
CA ALA A 86 -23.10 -28.13 4.36
C ALA A 86 -22.82 -29.53 3.85
N LYS A 87 -22.78 -30.48 4.79
CA LYS A 87 -22.79 -31.90 4.54
C LYS A 87 -23.98 -32.17 3.62
N LYS A 88 -23.80 -32.05 2.31
CA LYS A 88 -24.69 -32.65 1.34
C LYS A 88 -24.31 -34.12 1.32
N LYS A 89 -24.88 -34.86 2.28
CA LYS A 89 -25.09 -36.30 2.15
C LYS A 89 -25.68 -36.52 0.75
N LYS A 90 -24.85 -37.02 -0.17
CA LYS A 90 -25.27 -37.95 -1.20
C LYS A 90 -24.40 -39.19 -1.04
N ALA A 91 -24.88 -40.09 -0.20
CA ALA A 91 -24.73 -41.50 -0.49
C ALA A 91 -25.44 -41.73 -1.83
N GLY A 92 -24.72 -42.26 -2.81
CA GLY A 92 -25.26 -42.58 -4.12
C GLY A 92 -24.25 -42.40 -5.24
N GLY A 93 -23.59 -43.50 -5.62
CA GLY A 93 -23.02 -43.68 -6.95
C GLY A 93 -21.53 -43.41 -7.06
N GLU A 94 -20.76 -44.49 -6.96
CA GLU A 94 -19.47 -44.60 -7.65
C GLU A 94 -19.67 -44.25 -9.12
N THR A 95 -19.13 -43.11 -9.54
CA THR A 95 -18.66 -42.88 -10.91
C THR A 95 -17.83 -41.61 -10.87
N GLN A 96 -16.58 -41.76 -10.43
CA GLN A 96 -15.54 -40.86 -10.91
C GLN A 96 -15.52 -41.01 -12.43
N GLU A 97 -16.17 -40.09 -13.14
CA GLU A 97 -15.99 -39.95 -14.58
C GLU A 97 -14.50 -39.71 -14.82
N LEU A 98 -13.80 -40.78 -15.21
CA LEU A 98 -12.38 -40.75 -15.48
C LEU A 98 -12.12 -39.67 -16.54
N SER A 99 -11.16 -38.79 -16.26
CA SER A 99 -10.76 -37.73 -17.18
C SER A 99 -10.44 -38.30 -18.56
N LYS A 100 -10.73 -37.57 -19.64
CA LYS A 100 -10.41 -37.95 -21.04
C LYS A 100 -9.00 -38.53 -21.21
N ARG A 101 -8.03 -38.03 -20.42
CA ARG A 101 -6.64 -38.51 -20.43
C ARG A 101 -6.49 -39.93 -19.87
N GLN A 102 -7.24 -40.27 -18.82
CA GLN A 102 -7.25 -41.60 -18.21
C GLN A 102 -7.95 -42.62 -19.13
N GLN A 103 -9.04 -42.22 -19.78
CA GLN A 103 -9.74 -43.07 -20.76
C GLN A 103 -8.84 -43.42 -21.96
N LYS A 104 -8.09 -42.45 -22.50
CA LYS A 104 -7.14 -42.68 -23.60
C LYS A 104 -6.00 -43.63 -23.20
N LYS A 105 -5.54 -43.54 -21.95
CA LYS A 105 -4.48 -44.42 -21.41
C LYS A 105 -4.97 -45.85 -21.23
N LEU A 106 -6.23 -46.04 -20.82
CA LEU A 106 -6.85 -47.36 -20.68
C LEU A 106 -7.09 -48.00 -22.05
N LYS A 107 -7.63 -47.27 -23.04
CA LYS A 107 -7.77 -47.77 -24.43
C LYS A 107 -6.43 -48.22 -25.02
N LYS A 108 -5.36 -47.44 -24.83
CA LYS A 108 -4.02 -47.80 -25.32
C LYS A 108 -3.43 -49.04 -24.61
N LYS A 109 -3.75 -49.26 -23.33
CA LYS A 109 -3.34 -50.47 -22.61
C LYS A 109 -4.15 -51.70 -23.05
N GLN A 110 -5.43 -51.55 -23.36
CA GLN A 110 -6.27 -52.64 -23.86
C GLN A 110 -5.85 -53.07 -25.27
N GLN A 111 -5.60 -52.13 -26.18
CA GLN A 111 -5.10 -52.45 -27.53
C GLN A 111 -3.75 -53.18 -27.53
N LYS A 112 -2.87 -52.90 -26.56
CA LYS A 112 -1.59 -53.60 -26.40
C LYS A 112 -1.70 -54.99 -25.77
N ARG A 113 -2.84 -55.32 -25.17
CA ARG A 113 -3.09 -56.63 -24.56
C ARG A 113 -3.88 -57.56 -25.48
N SER A 114 -4.48 -57.02 -26.54
CA SER A 114 -5.23 -57.76 -27.56
C SER A 114 -4.45 -57.93 -28.87
N SER A 115 -3.13 -57.66 -28.86
CA SER A 115 -2.17 -57.97 -29.95
C SER A 115 -1.10 -58.90 -29.40
#